data_AF-A0A1I5INU3-F1
#
_entry.id   AF-A0A1I5INU3-F1
#
_cell.length_a   1.000
_cell.length_b   1.000
_cell.length_c   1.000
_cell.angle_alpha   90.00
_cell.angle_beta   90.00
_cell.angle_gamma   90.00
#
_symmetry.space_group_name_H-M   'P 1'
#
loop_
_entity.id
_entity.type
_entity.pdbx_description
1 polymer ?
#
loop_
_entity_poly.entity_id
_entity_poly.type
_entity_poly.pdbx_seq_one_letter_code
_entity_poly.pdbx_strand_id
1 'polypeptide(L)'
;MGTNRVKTTRREILPRKHWKEEETAFVEQNFGRMSFEEMAGHLGRTARAVRLYCLRKKLTAGGRTVKRNLLVELLRLRFRNLEDFTPSRAFYEAVGIGQRRYWLLFFGRRQITGEEYCRVADYLGVTMQEAMDSRQLELFSNEEMAGAGQDFEDLNGKGQ
;
A
#
# COMPACT_ATOMS: atom_id res chain seq x y z
N MET A 1 -26.42 -59.43 -7.03
CA MET A 1 -26.24 -58.25 -6.16
C MET A 1 -25.75 -57.10 -7.02
N GLY A 2 -26.63 -56.14 -7.35
CA GLY A 2 -26.31 -55.02 -8.24
C GLY A 2 -25.62 -53.89 -7.49
N THR A 3 -24.42 -53.51 -7.90
CA THR A 3 -23.73 -52.34 -7.37
C THR A 3 -24.29 -51.07 -8.01
N ASN A 4 -25.11 -50.34 -7.26
CA ASN A 4 -25.58 -49.01 -7.66
C ASN A 4 -24.42 -48.02 -7.66
N ARG A 5 -23.85 -47.78 -8.86
CA ARG A 5 -22.95 -46.65 -9.11
C ARG A 5 -23.82 -45.41 -9.30
N VAL A 6 -23.86 -44.55 -8.28
CA VAL A 6 -24.46 -43.22 -8.38
C VAL A 6 -23.80 -42.50 -9.56
N LYS A 7 -24.58 -42.23 -10.61
CA LYS A 7 -24.14 -41.45 -11.77
C LYS A 7 -23.96 -40.02 -11.29
N THR A 8 -22.72 -39.62 -11.02
CA THR A 8 -22.38 -38.22 -10.76
C THR A 8 -22.78 -37.40 -11.98
N THR A 9 -23.89 -36.68 -11.87
CA THR A 9 -24.43 -35.83 -12.93
C THR A 9 -23.35 -34.83 -13.36
N ARG A 10 -23.06 -34.82 -14.67
CA ARG A 10 -22.19 -33.86 -15.36
C ARG A 10 -22.55 -32.47 -14.86
N ARG A 11 -21.71 -31.87 -13.99
CA ARG A 11 -21.87 -30.48 -13.56
C ARG A 11 -21.97 -29.66 -14.84
N GLU A 12 -23.14 -29.10 -15.11
CA GLU A 12 -23.34 -28.15 -16.20
C GLU A 12 -22.25 -27.10 -16.04
N ILE A 13 -21.36 -27.00 -17.03
CA ILE A 13 -20.30 -26.01 -17.03
C ILE A 13 -21.01 -24.70 -17.30
N LEU A 14 -21.54 -24.09 -16.25
CA LEU A 14 -22.12 -22.76 -16.32
C LEU A 14 -21.06 -21.82 -16.92
N PRO A 15 -21.43 -20.96 -17.87
CA PRO A 15 -20.49 -20.04 -18.49
C PRO A 15 -19.78 -19.22 -17.41
N ARG A 16 -18.48 -19.03 -17.57
CA ARG A 16 -17.65 -18.30 -16.60
C ARG A 16 -18.25 -16.91 -16.38
N LYS A 17 -18.92 -16.69 -15.24
CA LYS A 17 -19.53 -15.41 -14.88
C LYS A 17 -18.44 -14.34 -14.81
N HIS A 18 -18.43 -13.42 -15.78
CA HIS A 18 -17.49 -12.31 -15.85
C HIS A 18 -17.69 -11.37 -14.65
N TRP A 19 -16.62 -10.73 -14.19
CA TRP A 19 -16.70 -9.77 -13.09
C TRP A 19 -17.28 -8.46 -13.62
N LYS A 20 -18.40 -8.01 -13.04
CA LYS A 20 -18.97 -6.69 -13.35
C LYS A 20 -18.16 -5.60 -12.66
N GLU A 21 -18.18 -4.39 -13.21
CA GLU A 21 -17.45 -3.24 -12.66
C GLU A 21 -17.87 -2.93 -11.21
N GLU A 22 -19.18 -2.96 -10.93
CA GLU A 22 -19.75 -2.83 -9.58
C GLU A 22 -19.21 -3.89 -8.60
N GLU A 23 -19.15 -5.17 -9.04
CA GLU A 23 -18.61 -6.26 -8.23
C GLU A 23 -17.12 -6.05 -7.95
N THR A 24 -16.36 -5.56 -8.94
CA THR A 24 -14.94 -5.28 -8.78
C THR A 24 -14.67 -4.11 -7.84
N ALA A 25 -15.42 -3.02 -7.98
CA ALA A 25 -15.32 -1.84 -7.11
C ALA A 25 -15.68 -2.20 -5.66
N PHE A 26 -16.71 -3.03 -5.46
CA PHE A 26 -17.07 -3.52 -4.13
C PHE A 26 -15.96 -4.34 -3.49
N VAL A 27 -15.34 -5.27 -4.25
CA VAL A 27 -14.19 -6.04 -3.73
C VAL A 27 -13.04 -5.11 -3.39
N GLU A 28 -12.66 -4.20 -4.28
CA GLU A 28 -11.53 -3.29 -4.04
C GLU A 28 -11.74 -2.38 -2.82
N GLN A 29 -12.96 -1.89 -2.58
CA GLN A 29 -13.28 -1.08 -1.41
C GLN A 29 -13.34 -1.89 -0.11
N ASN A 30 -13.81 -3.13 -0.13
CA ASN A 30 -14.02 -3.93 1.08
C ASN A 30 -12.89 -4.92 1.38
N PHE A 31 -11.95 -5.06 0.47
CA PHE A 31 -10.83 -5.99 0.60
C PHE A 31 -9.95 -5.65 1.81
N GLY A 32 -9.86 -6.59 2.74
CA GLY A 32 -9.13 -6.43 4.01
C GLY A 32 -9.94 -5.77 5.14
N ARG A 33 -11.15 -5.25 4.87
CA ARG A 33 -12.11 -4.81 5.90
C ARG A 33 -13.11 -5.91 6.24
N MET A 34 -13.50 -6.70 5.25
CA MET A 34 -14.42 -7.83 5.38
C MET A 34 -13.72 -9.15 5.10
N SER A 35 -14.26 -10.25 5.61
CA SER A 35 -13.83 -11.60 5.26
C SER A 35 -14.22 -11.94 3.81
N PHE A 36 -13.57 -12.96 3.24
CA PHE A 36 -13.90 -13.43 1.88
C PHE A 36 -15.28 -14.07 1.82
N GLU A 37 -15.74 -14.61 2.93
CA GLU A 37 -17.01 -15.27 3.13
C GLU A 37 -18.16 -14.25 3.14
N GLU A 38 -18.00 -13.11 3.82
CA GLU A 38 -18.98 -12.02 3.81
C GLU A 38 -19.04 -11.32 2.45
N MET A 39 -17.89 -11.02 1.84
CA MET A 39 -17.84 -10.45 0.49
C MET A 39 -18.53 -11.37 -0.54
N ALA A 40 -18.34 -12.68 -0.39
CA ALA A 40 -18.98 -13.69 -1.23
C ALA A 40 -20.51 -13.67 -1.09
N GLY A 41 -21.02 -13.51 0.14
CA GLY A 41 -22.45 -13.37 0.43
C GLY A 41 -23.07 -12.16 -0.29
N HIS A 42 -22.41 -11.00 -0.23
CA HIS A 42 -22.89 -9.78 -0.91
C HIS A 42 -22.87 -9.90 -2.44
N LEU A 43 -21.87 -10.58 -3.01
CA LEU A 43 -21.68 -10.68 -4.47
C LEU A 43 -22.43 -11.85 -5.11
N GLY A 44 -23.06 -12.73 -4.32
CA GLY A 44 -23.62 -13.99 -4.80
C GLY A 44 -22.58 -14.86 -5.51
N ARG A 45 -21.34 -14.86 -4.99
CA ARG A 45 -20.21 -15.65 -5.52
C ARG A 45 -19.66 -16.56 -4.42
N THR A 46 -18.78 -17.50 -4.78
CA THR A 46 -18.07 -18.31 -3.78
C THR A 46 -16.88 -17.54 -3.22
N ALA A 47 -16.56 -17.74 -1.94
CA ALA A 47 -15.37 -17.14 -1.31
C ALA A 47 -14.07 -17.46 -2.08
N ARG A 48 -13.99 -18.65 -2.67
CA ARG A 48 -12.87 -19.06 -3.55
C ARG A 48 -12.76 -18.18 -4.80
N ALA A 49 -13.88 -17.83 -5.42
CA ALA A 49 -13.88 -16.96 -6.59
C ALA A 49 -13.40 -15.54 -6.23
N VAL A 50 -13.86 -15.00 -5.09
CA VAL A 50 -13.39 -13.71 -4.56
C VAL A 50 -11.88 -13.75 -4.28
N ARG A 51 -11.39 -14.78 -3.57
CA ARG A 51 -9.94 -14.95 -3.32
C ARG A 51 -9.11 -15.01 -4.61
N LEU A 52 -9.55 -15.79 -5.61
CA LEU A 52 -8.85 -15.91 -6.88
C LEU A 52 -8.85 -14.60 -7.67
N TYR A 53 -9.95 -13.84 -7.62
CA TYR A 53 -10.02 -12.52 -8.21
C TYR A 53 -9.01 -11.57 -7.57
N CYS A 54 -9.00 -11.51 -6.24
CA CYS A 54 -8.05 -10.68 -5.48
C CYS A 54 -6.60 -11.03 -5.83
N LEU A 55 -6.26 -12.33 -5.90
CA LEU A 55 -4.92 -12.78 -6.26
C LEU A 55 -4.52 -12.36 -7.68
N ARG A 56 -5.42 -12.53 -8.67
CA ARG A 56 -5.15 -12.15 -10.07
C ARG A 56 -5.00 -10.64 -10.24
N LYS A 57 -5.78 -9.86 -9.49
CA LYS A 57 -5.69 -8.40 -9.43
C LYS A 57 -4.59 -7.89 -8.51
N LYS A 58 -3.78 -8.80 -7.92
CA LYS A 58 -2.71 -8.48 -6.98
C LYS A 58 -3.17 -7.61 -5.80
N LEU A 59 -4.45 -7.73 -5.42
CA LEU A 59 -5.00 -7.11 -4.23
C LEU A 59 -4.29 -7.75 -3.03
N THR A 60 -3.51 -6.96 -2.30
CA THR A 60 -2.68 -7.45 -1.20
C THR A 60 -3.37 -7.14 0.12
N ALA A 61 -3.81 -8.17 0.86
CA ALA A 61 -4.57 -7.98 2.11
C ALA A 61 -3.71 -7.20 3.10
N GLY A 62 -4.17 -5.99 3.45
CA GLY A 62 -3.33 -4.92 4.00
C GLY A 62 -3.32 -3.67 3.11
N GLY A 63 -4.44 -3.42 2.42
CA GLY A 63 -4.65 -2.34 1.47
C GLY A 63 -4.39 -0.96 2.06
N ARG A 64 -3.16 -0.52 1.88
CA ARG A 64 -2.69 0.82 1.50
C ARG A 64 -1.18 0.72 1.69
N THR A 65 -0.45 0.54 0.60
CA THR A 65 0.98 0.86 0.63
C THR A 65 1.08 2.25 1.26
N VAL A 66 1.88 2.39 2.32
CA VAL A 66 1.98 3.65 3.05
C VAL A 66 2.32 4.73 2.01
N LYS A 67 1.44 5.72 1.86
CA LYS A 67 1.59 6.78 0.84
C LYS A 67 2.95 7.47 0.95
N ARG A 68 3.46 7.63 2.18
CA ARG A 68 4.76 8.18 2.52
C ARG A 68 5.52 7.21 3.44
N ASN A 69 6.60 6.64 2.93
CA ASN A 69 7.36 5.66 3.68
C ASN A 69 8.52 6.32 4.44
N LEU A 70 8.26 6.67 5.69
CA LEU A 70 9.20 7.38 6.56
C LEU A 70 10.56 6.66 6.71
N LEU A 71 10.57 5.32 6.67
CA LEU A 71 11.82 4.57 6.70
C LEU A 71 12.67 4.84 5.44
N VAL A 72 12.02 4.87 4.27
CA VAL A 72 12.70 5.11 2.99
C VAL A 72 13.18 6.55 2.90
N GLU A 73 12.38 7.52 3.37
CA GLU A 73 12.79 8.94 3.45
C GLU A 73 14.03 9.10 4.33
N LEU A 74 14.05 8.48 5.51
CA LEU A 74 15.19 8.50 6.41
C LEU A 74 16.45 7.88 5.78
N LEU A 75 16.30 6.77 5.06
CA LEU A 75 17.42 6.15 4.35
C LEU A 75 17.93 7.05 3.21
N ARG A 76 17.05 7.76 2.50
CA ARG A 76 17.45 8.70 1.43
C ARG A 76 18.27 9.88 1.95
N LEU A 77 18.09 10.29 3.20
CA LEU A 77 18.93 11.33 3.81
C LEU A 77 20.39 10.90 3.90
N ARG A 78 20.65 9.60 4.05
CA ARG A 78 22.01 9.09 4.30
C ARG A 78 22.64 8.37 3.11
N PHE A 79 21.83 7.80 2.23
CA PHE A 79 22.25 7.02 1.06
C PHE A 79 21.75 7.67 -0.22
N ARG A 80 22.66 7.91 -1.18
CA ARG A 80 22.30 8.41 -2.52
C ARG A 80 21.48 7.38 -3.30
N ASN A 81 21.89 6.11 -3.20
CA ASN A 81 21.14 4.98 -3.74
C ASN A 81 20.71 4.07 -2.58
N LEU A 82 19.42 3.74 -2.54
CA LEU A 82 18.86 2.86 -1.51
C LEU A 82 19.39 1.41 -1.59
N GLU A 83 19.89 1.01 -2.75
CA GLU A 83 20.46 -0.33 -2.98
C GLU A 83 21.80 -0.52 -2.24
N ASP A 84 22.50 0.58 -1.94
CA ASP A 84 23.76 0.54 -1.18
C ASP A 84 23.52 0.17 0.29
N PHE A 85 22.29 0.36 0.78
CA PHE A 85 21.92 -0.03 2.13
C PHE A 85 21.55 -1.52 2.18
N THR A 86 22.52 -2.32 2.59
CA THR A 86 22.31 -3.73 2.92
C THR A 86 22.21 -3.87 4.44
N PRO A 87 21.00 -4.10 5.00
CA PRO A 87 20.85 -4.14 6.45
C PRO A 87 21.61 -5.34 7.01
N SER A 88 22.56 -5.07 7.90
CA SER A 88 23.37 -6.10 8.53
C SER A 88 22.68 -6.68 9.77
N ARG A 89 23.20 -7.79 10.29
CA ARG A 89 22.74 -8.35 11.56
C ARG A 89 22.88 -7.34 12.71
N ALA A 90 23.99 -6.60 12.73
CA ALA A 90 24.23 -5.57 13.73
C ALA A 90 23.18 -4.45 13.68
N PHE A 91 22.76 -4.04 12.47
CA PHE A 91 21.67 -3.08 12.31
C PHE A 91 20.35 -3.59 12.92
N TYR A 92 19.98 -4.83 12.61
CA TYR A 92 18.73 -5.41 13.14
C TYR A 92 18.73 -5.50 14.67
N GLU A 93 19.86 -5.88 15.26
CA GLU A 93 20.03 -5.97 16.72
C GLU A 93 20.03 -4.59 17.38
N ALA A 94 20.75 -3.61 16.82
CA ALA A 94 20.83 -2.25 17.36
C ALA A 94 19.49 -1.51 17.31
N VAL A 95 18.73 -1.66 16.22
CA VAL A 95 17.42 -1.04 16.06
C VAL A 95 16.30 -1.85 16.74
N GLY A 96 16.54 -3.13 17.00
CA GLY A 96 15.55 -4.05 17.55
C GLY A 96 14.41 -4.35 16.57
N ILE A 97 14.71 -4.42 15.27
CA ILE A 97 13.73 -4.75 14.21
C ILE A 97 14.12 -6.08 13.56
N GLY A 98 13.17 -7.02 13.50
CA GLY A 98 13.38 -8.28 12.79
C GLY A 98 13.46 -8.10 11.26
N GLN A 99 14.22 -8.97 10.58
CA GLN A 99 14.43 -8.93 9.13
C GLN A 99 13.13 -8.79 8.32
N ARG A 100 12.16 -9.67 8.60
CA ARG A 100 10.86 -9.65 7.91
C ARG A 100 10.09 -8.35 8.18
N ARG A 101 10.17 -7.82 9.41
CA ARG A 101 9.53 -6.55 9.78
C ARG A 101 10.14 -5.40 9.00
N TYR A 102 11.47 -5.32 8.94
CA TYR A 102 12.18 -4.32 8.15
C TYR A 102 11.71 -4.32 6.68
N TRP A 103 11.67 -5.48 6.02
CA TRP A 103 11.24 -5.53 4.61
C TRP A 103 9.76 -5.16 4.42
N LEU A 104 8.88 -5.49 5.38
CA LEU A 104 7.49 -5.03 5.36
C LEU A 104 7.41 -3.49 5.49
N LEU A 105 8.28 -2.88 6.29
CA LEU A 105 8.38 -1.43 6.41
C LEU A 105 8.97 -0.80 5.15
N PHE A 106 10.08 -1.33 4.63
CA PHE A 106 10.79 -0.81 3.45
C PHE A 106 9.91 -0.79 2.19
N PHE A 107 9.09 -1.82 1.96
CA PHE A 107 8.14 -1.85 0.85
C PHE A 107 6.83 -1.09 1.13
N GLY A 108 6.71 -0.41 2.27
CA GLY A 108 5.52 0.34 2.66
C GLY A 108 4.31 -0.56 2.90
N ARG A 109 4.48 -1.84 3.19
CA ARG A 109 3.37 -2.78 3.48
C ARG A 109 2.83 -2.62 4.90
N ARG A 110 3.61 -1.96 5.76
CA ARG A 110 3.29 -1.61 7.15
C ARG A 110 3.88 -0.23 7.47
N GLN A 111 3.24 0.51 8.37
CA GLN A 111 3.78 1.76 8.91
C GLN A 111 4.85 1.46 9.98
N ILE A 112 5.88 2.30 10.00
CA ILE A 112 6.88 2.33 11.05
C ILE A 112 6.29 3.01 12.28
N THR A 113 6.60 2.49 13.47
CA THR A 113 6.23 3.12 14.74
C THR A 113 7.19 4.25 15.09
N GLY A 114 6.80 5.17 15.97
CA GLY A 114 7.68 6.24 16.42
C GLY A 114 8.97 5.73 17.06
N GLU A 115 8.89 4.68 17.89
CA GLU A 115 10.08 4.09 18.52
C GLU A 115 11.01 3.42 17.51
N GLU A 116 10.46 2.65 16.55
CA GLU A 116 11.24 2.06 15.45
C GLU A 116 11.92 3.17 14.65
N TYR A 117 11.22 4.28 14.41
CA TYR A 117 11.75 5.44 13.69
C TYR A 117 12.94 6.08 14.43
N CYS A 118 12.79 6.40 15.71
CA CYS A 118 13.86 6.99 16.52
C CYS A 118 15.12 6.15 16.49
N ARG A 119 15.00 4.83 16.75
CA ARG A 119 16.16 3.94 16.80
C ARG A 119 16.88 3.83 15.45
N VAL A 120 16.15 3.83 14.33
CA VAL A 120 16.77 3.86 12.99
C VAL A 120 17.49 5.18 12.76
N ALA A 121 16.90 6.31 13.16
CA ALA A 121 17.51 7.63 13.02
C ALA A 121 18.81 7.74 13.84
N ASP A 122 18.75 7.28 15.10
CA ASP A 122 19.90 7.24 16.01
C ASP A 122 21.03 6.37 15.44
N TYR A 123 20.71 5.19 14.91
CA TYR A 123 21.69 4.29 14.30
C TYR A 123 22.36 4.91 13.05
N LEU A 124 21.60 5.65 12.25
CA LEU A 124 22.11 6.31 11.04
C LEU A 124 22.84 7.62 11.35
N GLY A 125 22.81 8.07 12.62
CA GLY A 125 23.38 9.35 13.05
C GLY A 125 22.64 10.55 12.49
N VAL A 126 21.36 10.41 12.15
CA VAL A 126 20.51 11.51 11.68
C VAL A 126 19.84 12.13 12.89
N THR A 127 19.98 13.44 13.08
CA THR A 127 19.34 14.09 14.23
C THR A 127 17.82 14.11 14.03
N MET A 128 17.07 13.96 15.13
CA MET A 128 15.60 13.98 15.11
C MET A 128 15.06 15.25 14.43
N GLN A 129 15.78 16.35 14.56
CA GLN A 129 15.44 17.66 14.01
C GLN A 129 15.65 17.73 12.50
N GLU A 130 16.79 17.29 11.96
CA GLU A 130 17.00 17.20 10.50
C GLU A 130 15.95 16.32 9.83
N ALA A 131 15.58 15.22 10.52
CA ALA A 131 14.57 14.31 10.02
C ALA A 131 13.15 14.91 10.12
N MET A 132 12.87 15.74 11.13
CA MET A 132 11.61 16.48 11.28
C MET A 132 11.50 17.64 10.29
N ASP A 133 12.56 18.39 10.08
CA ASP A 133 12.61 19.56 9.21
C ASP A 133 12.43 19.15 7.75
N SER A 134 13.04 18.03 7.31
CA SER A 134 12.77 17.45 6.00
C SER A 134 11.29 17.03 5.83
N ARG A 135 10.62 16.62 6.92
CA ARG A 135 9.19 16.27 6.92
C ARG A 135 8.28 17.49 6.90
N GLN A 136 8.68 18.59 7.53
CA GLN A 136 7.91 19.84 7.56
C GLN A 136 8.05 20.62 6.26
N LEU A 137 9.26 20.73 5.69
CA LEU A 137 9.46 21.43 4.40
C LEU A 137 8.61 20.83 3.26
N GLU A 138 8.43 19.50 3.19
CA GLU A 138 7.56 18.88 2.17
C GLU A 138 6.05 19.12 2.37
N LEU A 139 5.62 19.46 3.58
CA LEU A 139 4.22 19.82 3.85
C LEU A 139 3.91 21.22 3.30
N PHE A 140 4.86 22.16 3.40
CA PHE A 140 4.67 23.54 2.94
C PHE A 140 5.00 23.73 1.45
N SER A 141 5.93 22.94 0.89
CA SER A 141 6.30 23.01 -0.54
C SER A 141 5.15 22.68 -1.50
N ASN A 142 4.17 21.87 -1.07
CA ASN A 142 3.08 21.40 -1.92
C ASN A 142 1.82 22.28 -1.85
N GLU A 143 1.69 23.16 -0.85
CA GLU A 143 0.56 24.08 -0.73
C GLU A 143 0.83 25.41 -1.45
N GLU A 144 2.09 25.87 -1.50
CA GLU A 144 2.43 27.17 -2.09
C GLU A 144 2.51 27.16 -3.63
N MET A 145 2.80 26.01 -4.25
CA MET A 145 2.90 25.91 -5.71
C MET A 145 1.55 25.69 -6.43
N ALA A 146 0.47 25.44 -5.68
CA ALA A 146 -0.87 25.29 -6.25
C ALA A 146 -1.64 26.62 -6.37
N GLY A 147 -1.12 27.71 -5.77
CA GLY A 147 -1.76 29.03 -5.75
C GLY A 147 -1.14 30.09 -6.65
N ALA A 148 0.08 29.88 -7.16
CA ALA A 148 0.84 30.93 -7.86
C ALA A 148 0.72 30.88 -9.40
N GLY A 149 -0.45 30.51 -9.93
CA GLY A 149 -0.66 30.31 -11.37
C GLY A 149 -1.89 31.00 -11.97
N GLN A 150 -2.58 31.88 -11.25
CA GLN A 150 -3.77 32.58 -11.75
C GLN A 150 -3.81 34.04 -11.32
N ASP A 151 -2.79 34.83 -11.64
CA ASP A 151 -2.85 36.30 -11.45
C ASP A 151 -1.92 37.01 -12.45
N PHE A 152 -2.06 36.74 -13.76
CA PHE A 152 -1.38 37.56 -14.78
C PHE A 152 -2.06 37.56 -16.16
N GLU A 153 -3.38 37.71 -16.25
CA GLU A 153 -4.03 37.99 -17.56
C GLU A 153 -5.12 39.07 -17.55
N ASP A 154 -5.22 39.92 -16.52
CA ASP A 154 -6.28 40.96 -16.44
C ASP A 154 -5.78 42.41 -16.53
N LEU A 155 -4.65 42.67 -17.20
CA LEU A 155 -4.15 44.05 -17.40
C LEU A 155 -3.70 44.33 -18.85
N ASN A 156 -4.51 43.98 -19.85
CA ASN A 156 -4.49 44.75 -21.10
C ASN A 156 -5.80 44.65 -21.88
N GLY A 157 -6.75 45.54 -21.59
CA GLY A 157 -8.02 45.54 -22.31
C GLY A 157 -9.00 46.60 -21.85
N LYS A 158 -8.57 47.87 -21.77
CA LYS A 158 -9.43 49.06 -21.80
C LYS A 158 -8.57 50.32 -22.00
N GLY A 159 -8.27 50.60 -23.26
CA GLY A 159 -7.80 51.90 -23.74
C GLY A 159 -8.70 52.30 -24.90
N GLN A 160 -9.23 53.52 -24.80
CA GLN A 160 -10.27 54.17 -25.61
C GLN A 160 -10.12 54.07 -27.12
#